data_AF-A0A7C6E0I8-F1
#
_entry.id   AF-A0A7C6E0I8-F1
#
_cell.length_a   1.000
_cell.length_b   1.000
_cell.length_c   1.000
_cell.angle_alpha   90.00
_cell.angle_beta   90.00
_cell.angle_gamma   90.00
#
_symmetry.space_group_name_H-M   'P 1'
#
loop_
_entity.id
_entity.type
_entity.pdbx_description
1 polymer ?
#
loop_
_entity_poly.entity_id
_entity_poly.type
_entity_poly.pdbx_seq_one_letter_code
_entity_poly.pdbx_strand_id
1 'polypeptide(L)'
;MQVLAVNGSPHKAGLCEKILTRVIEGAREAGAETRLVELSGKQLQPCRACSNAECWSSMKCNIKDDALELRKIFNECDALIFAAPVYFLSVNGLAKNFIDRMRNHRGEARPSIAIAVAGGTGKGCITALQEVCRWMILVGFHPVLAEPVTRYNFELAMGQAKSWGRMLVEKAHETGQRASLYNGLLKFERLPYMNYTIIDEILYLARSAIDAISRAGLTDQTAELVATVERAEAELRLGKLEEGLRNAVEAHERSMSLFNKMFESGR
;
A
#
# COMPACT_ATOMS: atom_id res chain seq x y z
N MET A 1 19.11 10.43 -9.36
CA MET A 1 18.33 9.67 -8.35
C MET A 1 17.82 8.40 -8.99
N GLN A 2 18.10 7.25 -8.38
CA GLN A 2 17.63 5.94 -8.81
C GLN A 2 16.39 5.52 -8.02
N VAL A 3 15.24 5.41 -8.69
CA VAL A 3 13.99 4.90 -8.12
C VAL A 3 13.87 3.41 -8.42
N LEU A 4 13.74 2.59 -7.38
CA LEU A 4 13.35 1.20 -7.51
C LEU A 4 11.83 1.08 -7.34
N ALA A 5 11.14 0.63 -8.38
CA ALA A 5 9.75 0.21 -8.30
C ALA A 5 9.67 -1.32 -8.21
N VAL A 6 8.90 -1.84 -7.27
CA VAL A 6 8.73 -3.29 -7.07
C VAL A 6 7.25 -3.64 -7.18
N ASN A 7 6.94 -4.52 -8.13
CA ASN A 7 5.63 -5.14 -8.25
C ASN A 7 5.60 -6.42 -7.39
N GLY A 8 4.92 -6.36 -6.25
CA GLY A 8 4.74 -7.47 -5.32
C GLY A 8 3.79 -8.56 -5.82
N SER A 9 3.09 -8.31 -6.93
CA SER A 9 2.11 -9.23 -7.50
C SER A 9 2.74 -10.51 -8.03
N PRO A 10 2.10 -11.69 -7.81
CA PRO A 10 2.47 -12.91 -8.51
C PRO A 10 1.99 -12.91 -9.97
N HIS A 11 1.16 -11.93 -10.36
CA HIS A 11 0.63 -11.77 -11.70
C HIS A 11 1.24 -10.53 -12.38
N LYS A 12 1.76 -10.73 -13.59
CA LYS A 12 2.12 -9.65 -14.52
C LYS A 12 0.87 -9.02 -15.13
N ALA A 13 0.99 -7.80 -15.61
CA ALA A 13 -0.07 -6.96 -16.19
C ALA A 13 -1.32 -6.76 -15.30
N GLY A 14 -1.19 -7.01 -13.99
CA GLY A 14 -2.25 -6.86 -13.00
C GLY A 14 -2.44 -5.42 -12.52
N LEU A 15 -3.36 -5.22 -11.56
CA LEU A 15 -3.65 -3.89 -10.99
C LEU A 15 -2.41 -3.21 -10.38
N CYS A 16 -1.54 -3.98 -9.71
CA CYS A 16 -0.28 -3.46 -9.14
C CYS A 16 0.66 -2.92 -10.23
N GLU A 17 0.84 -3.65 -11.33
CA GLU A 17 1.70 -3.21 -12.43
C GLU A 17 1.14 -1.97 -13.13
N LYS A 18 -0.18 -1.94 -13.35
CA LYS A 18 -0.87 -0.80 -13.96
C LYS A 18 -0.65 0.48 -13.15
N ILE A 19 -0.89 0.45 -11.84
CA ILE A 19 -0.67 1.64 -11.01
C ILE A 19 0.81 2.01 -10.95
N LEU A 20 1.71 1.04 -10.78
CA LEU A 20 3.16 1.28 -10.75
C LEU A 20 3.67 1.94 -12.02
N THR A 21 3.20 1.50 -13.19
CA THR A 21 3.60 2.07 -14.48
C THR A 21 3.33 3.58 -14.52
N ARG A 22 2.16 3.99 -14.05
CA ARG A 22 1.75 5.41 -13.99
C ARG A 22 2.60 6.21 -12.99
N VAL A 23 2.93 5.63 -11.83
CA VAL A 23 3.82 6.26 -10.85
C VAL A 23 5.25 6.40 -11.40
N ILE A 24 5.76 5.37 -12.07
CA ILE A 24 7.08 5.37 -12.72
C ILE A 24 7.15 6.45 -13.80
N GLU A 25 6.12 6.58 -14.64
CA GLU A 25 6.03 7.66 -15.63
C GLU A 25 6.17 9.03 -14.98
N GLY A 26 5.45 9.28 -13.89
CA GLY A 26 5.56 10.53 -13.13
C GLY A 26 6.96 10.79 -12.58
N ALA A 27 7.62 9.75 -12.05
CA ALA A 27 8.99 9.88 -11.55
C ALA A 27 10.01 10.17 -12.67
N ARG A 28 9.85 9.52 -13.84
CA ARG A 28 10.68 9.78 -15.02
C ARG A 28 10.50 11.20 -15.55
N GLU A 29 9.25 11.68 -15.60
CA GLU A 29 8.94 13.07 -15.99
C GLU A 29 9.58 14.10 -15.06
N ALA A 30 9.78 13.76 -13.79
CA ALA A 30 10.52 14.58 -12.81
C ALA A 30 12.05 14.39 -12.86
N GLY A 31 12.58 13.62 -13.82
CA GLY A 31 14.02 13.47 -14.06
C GLY A 31 14.69 12.31 -13.29
N ALA A 32 13.94 11.41 -12.67
CA ALA A 32 14.52 10.22 -12.03
C ALA A 32 14.80 9.09 -13.03
N GLU A 33 15.88 8.36 -12.79
CA GLU A 33 16.10 7.05 -13.41
C GLU A 33 15.29 6.01 -12.64
N THR A 34 14.63 5.09 -13.34
CA THR A 34 13.71 4.14 -12.71
C THR A 34 14.04 2.71 -13.11
N ARG A 35 13.97 1.78 -12.17
CA ARG A 35 14.06 0.34 -12.41
C ARG A 35 12.80 -0.33 -11.87
N LEU A 36 12.09 -1.06 -12.72
CA LEU A 36 10.97 -1.92 -12.31
C LEU A 36 11.49 -3.34 -12.05
N VAL A 37 11.12 -3.90 -10.90
CA VAL A 37 11.34 -5.29 -10.54
C VAL A 37 9.99 -5.99 -10.41
N GLU A 38 9.80 -7.00 -11.25
CA GLU A 38 8.69 -7.95 -11.14
C GLU A 38 9.06 -9.07 -10.17
N LEU A 39 8.31 -9.25 -9.08
CA LEU A 39 8.47 -10.44 -8.24
C LEU A 39 7.90 -11.69 -8.92
N SER A 40 6.95 -11.52 -9.83
CA SER A 40 6.42 -12.61 -10.64
C SER A 40 7.54 -13.33 -11.39
N GLY A 41 7.71 -14.63 -11.11
CA GLY A 41 8.75 -15.46 -11.71
C GLY A 41 10.09 -15.44 -10.97
N LYS A 42 10.21 -14.70 -9.86
CA LYS A 42 11.35 -14.78 -8.95
C LYS A 42 11.17 -15.92 -7.95
N GLN A 43 12.26 -16.60 -7.63
CA GLN A 43 12.33 -17.56 -6.54
C GLN A 43 12.71 -16.80 -5.27
N LEU A 44 11.75 -16.68 -4.36
CA LEU A 44 11.95 -16.08 -3.03
C LEU A 44 11.46 -17.05 -1.98
N GLN A 45 12.39 -17.76 -1.35
CA GLN A 45 12.06 -18.67 -0.27
C GLN A 45 11.80 -17.87 1.02
N PRO A 46 10.95 -18.38 1.92
CA PRO A 46 10.77 -17.79 3.24
C PRO A 46 12.09 -17.66 3.99
N CYS A 47 12.22 -16.59 4.78
CA CYS A 47 13.38 -16.41 5.64
C CYS A 47 13.40 -17.52 6.71
N ARG A 48 14.55 -18.19 6.88
CA ARG A 48 14.71 -19.27 7.88
C ARG A 48 15.20 -18.80 9.24
N ALA A 49 15.37 -17.49 9.43
CA ALA A 49 15.98 -16.90 10.64
C ALA A 49 17.26 -17.66 11.08
N CYS A 50 18.19 -17.87 10.15
CA CYS A 50 19.38 -18.69 10.37
C CYS A 50 20.17 -18.22 11.61
N SER A 51 20.65 -19.17 12.41
CA SER A 51 21.38 -18.90 13.66
C SER A 51 22.65 -18.08 13.48
N ASN A 52 23.38 -18.28 12.37
CA ASN A 52 24.60 -17.52 12.06
C ASN A 52 24.32 -16.05 11.70
N ALA A 53 23.13 -15.75 11.20
CA ALA A 53 22.65 -14.41 10.87
C ALA A 53 23.65 -13.55 10.05
N GLU A 54 24.51 -14.15 9.21
CA GLU A 54 25.56 -13.42 8.46
C GLU A 54 25.01 -12.31 7.56
N CYS A 55 23.73 -12.41 7.19
CA CYS A 55 23.05 -11.40 6.40
C CYS A 55 22.94 -10.03 7.09
N TRP A 56 23.12 -9.95 8.42
CA TRP A 56 23.16 -8.70 9.17
C TRP A 56 24.46 -7.92 8.96
N SER A 57 25.60 -8.60 8.82
CA SER A 57 26.92 -7.94 8.75
C SER A 57 27.54 -7.93 7.37
N SER A 58 27.23 -8.89 6.49
CA SER A 58 28.05 -9.11 5.29
C SER A 58 27.30 -9.23 3.97
N MET A 59 26.03 -8.81 3.87
CA MET A 59 25.23 -8.93 2.64
C MET A 59 25.28 -10.34 2.01
N LYS A 60 25.39 -11.39 2.83
CA LYS A 60 25.41 -12.80 2.39
C LYS A 60 24.14 -13.51 2.83
N CYS A 61 23.75 -14.56 2.12
CA CYS A 61 22.66 -15.43 2.53
C CYS A 61 22.92 -16.88 2.14
N ASN A 62 22.64 -17.82 3.06
CA ASN A 62 22.77 -19.26 2.83
C ASN A 62 21.64 -19.85 1.96
N ILE A 63 20.55 -19.10 1.79
CA ILE A 63 19.48 -19.48 0.88
C ILE A 63 19.88 -19.03 -0.52
N LYS A 64 19.97 -19.99 -1.45
CA LYS A 64 20.28 -19.76 -2.86
C LYS A 64 18.99 -19.50 -3.62
N ASP A 65 18.63 -18.23 -3.74
CA ASP A 65 17.44 -17.74 -4.41
C ASP A 65 17.69 -16.31 -4.93
N ASP A 66 16.69 -15.69 -5.55
CA ASP A 66 16.84 -14.36 -6.16
C ASP A 66 16.97 -13.23 -5.12
N ALA A 67 16.76 -13.50 -3.84
CA ALA A 67 16.66 -12.48 -2.81
C ALA A 67 17.95 -11.68 -2.65
N LEU A 68 19.12 -12.30 -2.83
CA LEU A 68 20.39 -11.62 -2.67
C LEU A 68 20.64 -10.58 -3.76
N GLU A 69 20.30 -10.89 -5.01
CA GLU A 69 20.39 -9.95 -6.12
C GLU A 69 19.42 -8.78 -5.92
N LEU A 70 18.17 -9.09 -5.58
CA LEU A 70 17.16 -8.06 -5.28
C LEU A 70 17.59 -7.16 -4.14
N ARG A 71 18.22 -7.71 -3.09
CA ARG A 71 18.71 -6.93 -1.96
C ARG A 71 19.84 -5.97 -2.33
N LYS A 72 20.71 -6.33 -3.29
CA LYS A 72 21.75 -5.41 -3.79
C LYS A 72 21.11 -4.18 -4.44
N ILE A 73 20.18 -4.42 -5.36
CA ILE A 73 19.43 -3.36 -6.06
C ILE A 73 18.66 -2.48 -5.06
N PHE A 74 18.02 -3.11 -4.07
CA PHE A 74 17.29 -2.43 -2.99
C PHE A 74 18.19 -1.54 -2.12
N ASN A 75 19.45 -1.92 -1.91
CA ASN A 75 20.40 -1.09 -1.16
C ASN A 75 20.99 0.02 -2.03
N GLU A 76 21.16 -0.20 -3.32
CA GLU A 76 21.70 0.78 -4.26
C GLU A 76 20.71 1.91 -4.62
N CYS A 77 19.40 1.68 -4.51
CA CYS A 77 18.42 2.70 -4.88
C CYS A 77 18.37 3.88 -3.92
N ASP A 78 17.96 5.04 -4.42
CA ASP A 78 17.76 6.26 -3.65
C ASP A 78 16.33 6.38 -3.12
N ALA A 79 15.36 5.76 -3.80
CA ALA A 79 13.96 5.72 -3.38
C ALA A 79 13.30 4.39 -3.76
N LEU A 80 12.18 4.09 -3.09
CA LEU A 80 11.41 2.86 -3.29
C LEU A 80 9.93 3.16 -3.57
N ILE A 81 9.37 2.52 -4.59
CA ILE A 81 7.93 2.40 -4.78
C ILE A 81 7.60 0.92 -4.64
N PHE A 82 6.70 0.55 -3.73
CA PHE A 82 6.27 -0.83 -3.57
C PHE A 82 4.75 -0.94 -3.64
N ALA A 83 4.27 -1.69 -4.62
CA ALA A 83 2.86 -2.06 -4.71
C ALA A 83 2.70 -3.54 -4.37
N ALA A 84 1.90 -3.85 -3.35
CA ALA A 84 1.64 -5.22 -2.92
C ALA A 84 0.14 -5.56 -3.04
N PRO A 85 -0.22 -6.73 -3.60
CA PRO A 85 -1.60 -7.17 -3.61
C PRO A 85 -2.03 -7.64 -2.21
N VAL A 86 -3.32 -7.47 -1.92
CA VAL A 86 -3.92 -7.80 -0.62
C VAL A 86 -4.63 -9.13 -0.67
N TYR A 87 -4.09 -10.15 0.00
CA TYR A 87 -4.68 -11.49 0.15
C TYR A 87 -4.97 -11.75 1.64
N PHE A 88 -6.23 -12.06 1.97
CA PHE A 88 -6.67 -12.36 3.34
C PHE A 88 -6.21 -11.34 4.40
N LEU A 89 -6.50 -10.05 4.16
CA LEU A 89 -6.22 -8.94 5.09
C LEU A 89 -4.73 -8.62 5.32
N SER A 90 -3.84 -9.13 4.49
CA SER A 90 -2.39 -8.83 4.52
C SER A 90 -1.84 -8.80 3.10
N VAL A 91 -0.55 -8.48 2.95
CA VAL A 91 0.16 -8.66 1.69
C VAL A 91 0.20 -10.14 1.32
N ASN A 92 0.24 -10.45 0.02
CA ASN A 92 0.36 -11.84 -0.41
C ASN A 92 1.71 -12.48 0.01
N GLY A 93 1.77 -13.82 0.02
CA GLY A 93 2.96 -14.56 0.46
C GLY A 93 4.25 -14.24 -0.31
N LEU A 94 4.17 -13.93 -1.62
CA LEU A 94 5.36 -13.55 -2.40
C LEU A 94 5.91 -12.18 -1.98
N ALA A 95 5.04 -11.18 -1.81
CA ALA A 95 5.42 -9.87 -1.27
C ALA A 95 5.95 -10.01 0.16
N LYS A 96 5.34 -10.87 0.98
CA LYS A 96 5.82 -11.12 2.35
C LYS A 96 7.21 -11.75 2.37
N ASN A 97 7.47 -12.73 1.50
CA ASN A 97 8.81 -13.29 1.35
C ASN A 97 9.81 -12.21 0.93
N PHE A 98 9.45 -11.31 0.02
CA PHE A 98 10.31 -10.17 -0.31
C PHE A 98 10.58 -9.29 0.92
N ILE A 99 9.54 -8.85 1.64
CA ILE A 99 9.63 -8.05 2.87
C ILE A 99 10.59 -8.69 3.89
N ASP A 100 10.40 -9.98 4.21
CA ASP A 100 11.20 -10.70 5.20
C ASP A 100 12.67 -10.89 4.78
N ARG A 101 12.93 -10.76 3.48
CA ARG A 101 14.22 -10.99 2.86
C ARG A 101 14.91 -9.69 2.42
N MET A 102 14.26 -8.54 2.51
CA MET A 102 14.86 -7.24 2.20
C MET A 102 15.31 -6.54 3.47
N ARG A 103 16.64 -6.51 3.65
CA ARG A 103 17.29 -5.78 4.74
C ARG A 103 18.06 -4.60 4.17
N ASN A 104 18.09 -3.53 4.93
CA ASN A 104 18.86 -2.34 4.62
C ASN A 104 20.20 -2.35 5.35
N HIS A 105 21.24 -1.97 4.62
CA HIS A 105 22.61 -1.81 5.08
C HIS A 105 23.09 -0.36 4.96
N ARG A 106 22.23 0.56 4.50
CA ARG A 106 22.45 2.01 4.52
C ARG A 106 21.99 2.62 5.84
N GLY A 107 22.75 3.61 6.32
CA GLY A 107 22.41 4.39 7.53
C GLY A 107 21.52 5.62 7.26
N GLU A 108 21.18 5.90 6.00
CA GLU A 108 20.44 7.08 5.57
C GLU A 108 18.95 6.78 5.36
N ALA A 109 18.12 7.75 5.71
CA ALA A 109 16.70 7.75 5.41
C ALA A 109 16.47 8.01 3.91
N ARG A 110 15.70 7.13 3.24
CA ARG A 110 15.32 7.29 1.83
C ARG A 110 13.80 7.46 1.68
N PRO A 111 13.28 8.24 0.73
CA PRO A 111 11.85 8.39 0.56
C PRO A 111 11.25 7.14 -0.12
N SER A 112 9.98 6.89 0.14
CA SER A 112 9.26 5.79 -0.51
C SER A 112 7.78 6.07 -0.75
N ILE A 113 7.15 5.25 -1.59
CA ILE A 113 5.70 5.17 -1.76
C ILE A 113 5.26 3.75 -1.44
N ALA A 114 4.26 3.62 -0.56
CA ALA A 114 3.58 2.36 -0.26
C ALA A 114 2.21 2.31 -0.95
N ILE A 115 1.92 1.23 -1.65
CA ILE A 115 0.61 1.01 -2.28
C ILE A 115 0.12 -0.40 -1.93
N ALA A 116 -1.06 -0.50 -1.32
CA ALA A 116 -1.74 -1.76 -1.10
C ALA A 116 -2.89 -1.90 -2.08
N VAL A 117 -2.95 -3.00 -2.83
CA VAL A 117 -3.91 -3.17 -3.93
C VAL A 117 -4.87 -4.33 -3.66
N ALA A 118 -6.12 -4.01 -3.33
CA ALA A 118 -7.18 -4.97 -3.03
C ALA A 118 -8.22 -5.04 -4.16
N GLY A 119 -8.09 -6.02 -5.04
CA GLY A 119 -8.97 -6.20 -6.21
C GLY A 119 -10.33 -6.86 -5.91
N GLY A 120 -10.46 -7.57 -4.79
CA GLY A 120 -11.68 -8.29 -4.39
C GLY A 120 -12.69 -7.39 -3.68
N THR A 121 -13.01 -7.71 -2.43
CA THR A 121 -13.95 -6.92 -1.58
C THR A 121 -13.36 -5.60 -1.08
N GLY A 122 -12.09 -5.31 -1.40
CA GLY A 122 -11.34 -4.16 -0.86
C GLY A 122 -10.82 -4.37 0.57
N LYS A 123 -11.39 -5.31 1.34
CA LYS A 123 -10.99 -5.61 2.71
C LYS A 123 -9.50 -5.98 2.80
N GLY A 124 -8.82 -5.46 3.82
CA GLY A 124 -7.40 -5.63 4.06
C GLY A 124 -6.51 -4.56 3.48
N CYS A 125 -7.06 -3.59 2.74
CA CYS A 125 -6.26 -2.60 2.04
C CYS A 125 -5.48 -1.69 2.99
N ILE A 126 -6.04 -1.36 4.15
CA ILE A 126 -5.37 -0.52 5.15
C ILE A 126 -4.46 -1.37 6.02
N THR A 127 -4.88 -2.57 6.45
CA THR A 127 -4.01 -3.44 7.26
C THR A 127 -2.73 -3.84 6.51
N ALA A 128 -2.84 -4.21 5.23
CA ALA A 128 -1.69 -4.51 4.38
C ALA A 128 -0.83 -3.27 4.12
N LEU A 129 -1.44 -2.09 3.93
CA LEU A 129 -0.71 -0.84 3.75
C LEU A 129 0.11 -0.47 5.00
N GLN A 130 -0.48 -0.63 6.18
CA GLN A 130 0.20 -0.43 7.45
C GLN A 130 1.39 -1.40 7.60
N GLU A 131 1.24 -2.67 7.24
CA GLU A 131 2.33 -3.66 7.22
C GLU A 131 3.49 -3.20 6.33
N VAL A 132 3.19 -2.76 5.10
CA VAL A 132 4.19 -2.24 4.17
C VAL A 132 4.89 -0.99 4.74
N CYS A 133 4.13 -0.04 5.29
CA CYS A 133 4.70 1.19 5.84
C CYS A 133 5.61 0.90 7.04
N ARG A 134 5.19 0.03 7.97
CA ARG A 134 6.02 -0.39 9.11
C ARG A 134 7.32 -1.02 8.64
N TRP A 135 7.25 -1.93 7.66
CA TRP A 135 8.45 -2.53 7.07
C TRP A 135 9.38 -1.47 6.47
N MET A 136 8.87 -0.56 5.63
CA MET A 136 9.66 0.50 5.01
C MET A 136 10.46 1.31 6.03
N ILE A 137 9.80 1.75 7.12
CA ILE A 137 10.44 2.50 8.20
C ILE A 137 11.54 1.70 8.88
N LEU A 138 11.26 0.43 9.21
CA LEU A 138 12.24 -0.45 9.84
C LEU A 138 13.47 -0.70 8.97
N VAL A 139 13.32 -0.64 7.65
CA VAL A 139 14.42 -0.80 6.69
C VAL A 139 14.91 0.54 6.11
N GLY A 140 14.69 1.65 6.82
CA GLY A 140 15.31 2.95 6.52
C GLY A 140 14.67 3.72 5.36
N PHE A 141 13.49 3.33 4.90
CA PHE A 141 12.66 4.11 4.00
C PHE A 141 11.58 4.88 4.75
N HIS A 142 11.15 6.01 4.19
CA HIS A 142 10.14 6.88 4.76
C HIS A 142 9.04 7.08 3.73
N PRO A 143 7.88 6.45 3.92
CA PRO A 143 6.77 6.67 3.02
C PRO A 143 6.42 8.16 3.02
N VAL A 144 6.54 8.80 1.86
CA VAL A 144 6.03 10.15 1.63
C VAL A 144 4.57 10.11 1.20
N LEU A 145 4.12 8.93 0.76
CA LEU A 145 2.76 8.61 0.38
C LEU A 145 2.48 7.15 0.74
N ALA A 146 1.27 6.90 1.24
CA ALA A 146 0.75 5.57 1.53
C ALA A 146 -0.69 5.50 1.01
N GLU A 147 -0.96 4.67 0.01
CA GLU A 147 -2.27 4.63 -0.67
C GLU A 147 -2.91 3.24 -0.68
N PRO A 148 -4.12 3.09 -0.08
CA PRO A 148 -4.95 1.91 -0.24
C PRO A 148 -5.75 2.01 -1.54
N VAL A 149 -5.37 1.21 -2.53
CA VAL A 149 -6.04 1.10 -3.82
C VAL A 149 -6.97 -0.11 -3.80
N THR A 150 -8.23 0.12 -4.17
CA THR A 150 -9.29 -0.88 -4.22
C THR A 150 -10.01 -0.78 -5.55
N ARG A 151 -10.88 -1.75 -5.85
CA ARG A 151 -11.76 -1.64 -7.03
C ARG A 151 -12.69 -0.43 -7.02
N TYR A 152 -12.95 0.20 -5.86
CA TYR A 152 -13.84 1.34 -5.74
C TYR A 152 -13.16 2.67 -6.13
N ASN A 153 -11.86 2.79 -5.90
CA ASN A 153 -11.08 4.01 -6.15
C ASN A 153 -10.00 3.86 -7.24
N PHE A 154 -9.93 2.71 -7.93
CA PHE A 154 -8.87 2.42 -8.90
C PHE A 154 -8.72 3.49 -9.98
N GLU A 155 -9.82 3.94 -10.60
CA GLU A 155 -9.78 4.97 -11.64
C GLU A 155 -9.25 6.32 -11.11
N LEU A 156 -9.66 6.71 -9.89
CA LEU A 156 -9.16 7.92 -9.25
C LEU A 156 -7.65 7.81 -8.97
N ALA A 157 -7.22 6.66 -8.43
CA ALA A 157 -5.81 6.37 -8.18
C ALA A 157 -4.99 6.44 -9.47
N MET A 158 -5.49 5.87 -10.57
CA MET A 158 -4.83 5.93 -11.90
C MET A 158 -4.70 7.36 -12.45
N GLY A 159 -5.68 8.22 -12.16
CA GLY A 159 -5.64 9.64 -12.50
C GLY A 159 -4.57 10.41 -11.71
N GLN A 160 -4.34 10.03 -10.45
CA GLN A 160 -3.38 10.70 -9.56
C GLN A 160 -1.96 10.12 -9.63
N ALA A 161 -1.79 8.87 -10.06
CA ALA A 161 -0.54 8.14 -9.94
C ALA A 161 0.72 8.84 -10.48
N LYS A 162 0.64 9.62 -11.57
CA LYS A 162 1.80 10.41 -12.04
C LYS A 162 2.25 11.45 -11.01
N SER A 163 1.32 12.13 -10.35
CA SER A 163 1.68 13.16 -9.38
C SER A 163 2.39 12.56 -8.16
N TRP A 164 2.05 11.32 -7.79
CA TRP A 164 2.75 10.57 -6.75
C TRP A 164 4.22 10.33 -7.13
N GLY A 165 4.48 9.91 -8.37
CA GLY A 165 5.83 9.72 -8.88
C GLY A 165 6.66 11.01 -8.84
N ARG A 166 6.08 12.13 -9.25
CA ARG A 166 6.73 13.44 -9.19
C ARG A 166 7.04 13.86 -7.75
N MET A 167 6.06 13.73 -6.85
CA MET A 167 6.20 14.02 -5.42
C MET A 167 7.35 13.23 -4.78
N LEU A 168 7.53 11.96 -5.15
CA LEU A 168 8.62 11.14 -4.62
C LEU A 168 9.99 11.74 -4.95
N VAL A 169 10.16 12.22 -6.20
CA VAL A 169 11.42 12.82 -6.66
C VAL A 169 11.65 14.16 -5.98
N GLU A 170 10.63 15.02 -5.88
CA GLU A 170 10.70 16.31 -5.19
C GLU A 170 11.14 16.13 -3.73
N LYS A 171 10.56 15.14 -3.03
CA LYS A 171 10.87 14.88 -1.62
C LYS A 171 12.20 14.17 -1.37
N ALA A 172 12.81 13.58 -2.39
CA ALA A 172 14.14 12.98 -2.25
C ALA A 172 15.23 14.02 -1.98
N HIS A 173 15.01 15.27 -2.37
CA HIS A 173 15.93 16.37 -2.06
C HIS A 173 15.87 16.80 -0.58
N GLU A 174 14.84 16.41 0.16
CA GLU A 174 14.66 16.70 1.59
C GLU A 174 15.32 15.64 2.50
N THR A 175 15.71 14.49 1.93
CA THR A 175 16.17 13.31 2.68
C THR A 175 17.69 13.18 2.68
N GLY A 176 18.36 13.99 3.52
CA GLY A 176 19.78 13.84 3.86
C GLY A 176 20.03 13.44 5.33
N GLN A 177 18.96 13.14 6.07
CA GLN A 177 19.04 12.88 7.51
C GLN A 177 19.38 11.41 7.78
N ARG A 178 20.20 11.19 8.80
CA ARG A 178 20.48 9.85 9.32
C ARG A 178 19.16 9.18 9.74
N ALA A 179 18.99 7.92 9.37
CA ALA A 179 17.83 7.15 9.80
C ALA A 179 17.81 7.09 11.34
N SER A 180 16.66 7.42 11.92
CA SER A 180 16.40 7.36 13.36
C SER A 180 15.06 6.68 13.57
N LEU A 181 15.01 5.71 14.49
CA LEU A 181 13.77 5.01 14.82
C LEU A 181 12.69 6.01 15.28
N TYR A 182 13.06 6.99 16.11
CA TYR A 182 12.12 8.02 16.58
C TYR A 182 11.52 8.81 15.41
N ASN A 183 12.36 9.30 14.49
CA ASN A 183 11.88 10.08 13.34
C ASN A 183 11.05 9.22 12.37
N GLY A 184 11.44 7.96 12.19
CA GLY A 184 10.70 7.00 11.38
C GLY A 184 9.30 6.73 11.93
N LEU A 185 9.19 6.44 13.23
CA LEU A 185 7.92 6.22 13.92
C LEU A 185 7.07 7.49 13.97
N LEU A 186 7.66 8.66 14.23
CA LEU A 186 6.90 9.92 14.21
C LEU A 186 6.29 10.20 12.82
N LYS A 187 7.02 9.87 11.75
CA LYS A 187 6.49 9.95 10.37
C LYS A 187 5.40 8.92 10.15
N PHE A 188 5.55 7.69 10.64
CA PHE A 188 4.51 6.65 10.59
C PHE A 188 3.20 7.14 11.19
N GLU A 189 3.23 7.60 12.44
CA GLU A 189 2.03 8.02 13.17
C GLU A 189 1.31 9.22 12.52
N ARG A 190 2.01 9.98 11.67
CA ARG A 190 1.44 11.12 10.92
C ARG A 190 0.92 10.75 9.54
N LEU A 191 1.23 9.57 9.02
CA LEU A 191 0.71 9.14 7.73
C LEU A 191 -0.78 8.81 7.84
N PRO A 192 -1.58 9.12 6.80
CA PRO A 192 -2.97 8.70 6.74
C PRO A 192 -3.11 7.19 6.99
N TYR A 193 -4.22 6.80 7.59
CA TYR A 193 -4.62 5.41 7.85
C TYR A 193 -3.76 4.63 8.86
N MET A 194 -2.66 5.17 9.38
CA MET A 194 -1.77 4.38 10.26
C MET A 194 -2.34 4.10 11.64
N ASN A 195 -3.27 4.93 12.10
CA ASN A 195 -4.03 4.75 13.34
C ASN A 195 -5.40 4.08 13.13
N TYR A 196 -5.74 3.68 11.91
CA TYR A 196 -7.03 3.06 11.61
C TYR A 196 -7.08 1.63 12.13
N THR A 197 -8.22 1.30 12.74
CA THR A 197 -8.62 -0.06 13.11
C THR A 197 -9.33 -0.75 11.95
N ILE A 198 -9.73 -2.01 12.15
CA ILE A 198 -10.55 -2.72 11.17
C ILE A 198 -11.92 -2.05 10.95
N ILE A 199 -12.48 -1.38 11.97
CA ILE A 199 -13.77 -0.69 11.84
C ILE A 199 -13.61 0.53 10.95
N ASP A 200 -12.52 1.29 11.13
CA ASP A 200 -12.19 2.43 10.29
C ASP A 200 -11.95 2.00 8.84
N GLU A 201 -11.34 0.82 8.60
CA GLU A 201 -11.21 0.25 7.25
C GLU A 201 -12.58 -0.08 6.63
N ILE A 202 -13.50 -0.69 7.39
CA ILE A 202 -14.85 -0.99 6.90
C ILE A 202 -15.60 0.30 6.53
N LEU A 203 -15.50 1.34 7.36
CA LEU A 203 -16.08 2.66 7.05
C LEU A 203 -15.41 3.30 5.82
N TYR A 204 -14.09 3.22 5.70
CA TYR A 204 -13.35 3.68 4.53
C TYR A 204 -13.84 2.99 3.24
N LEU A 205 -14.05 1.67 3.28
CA LEU A 205 -14.55 0.92 2.12
C LEU A 205 -16.00 1.27 1.79
N ALA A 206 -16.85 1.47 2.81
CA ALA A 206 -18.22 1.93 2.60
C ALA A 206 -18.23 3.29 1.87
N ARG A 207 -17.47 4.27 2.37
CA ARG A 207 -17.29 5.59 1.75
C ARG A 207 -16.73 5.49 0.34
N SER A 208 -15.68 4.69 0.14
CA SER A 208 -15.05 4.51 -1.18
C SER A 208 -16.04 3.96 -2.21
N ALA A 209 -16.86 2.98 -1.81
CA ALA A 209 -17.90 2.41 -2.67
C ALA A 209 -19.02 3.43 -2.97
N ILE A 210 -19.52 4.14 -1.95
CA ILE A 210 -20.52 5.21 -2.09
C ILE A 210 -20.03 6.29 -3.05
N ASP A 211 -18.78 6.73 -2.91
CA ASP A 211 -18.20 7.75 -3.78
C ASP A 211 -18.09 7.25 -5.23
N ALA A 212 -17.75 5.98 -5.43
CA ALA A 212 -17.70 5.37 -6.75
C ALA A 212 -19.08 5.28 -7.42
N ILE A 213 -20.10 4.90 -6.65
CA ILE A 213 -21.51 4.85 -7.10
C ILE A 213 -22.00 6.25 -7.45
N SER A 214 -21.69 7.24 -6.61
CA SER A 214 -22.07 8.64 -6.83
C SER A 214 -21.44 9.22 -8.08
N ARG A 215 -20.15 8.93 -8.34
CA ARG A 215 -19.47 9.32 -9.60
C ARG A 215 -20.10 8.69 -10.85
N ALA A 216 -20.77 7.55 -10.71
CA ALA A 216 -21.52 6.94 -11.80
C ALA A 216 -22.94 7.50 -11.98
N GLY A 217 -23.30 8.57 -11.24
CA GLY A 217 -24.57 9.27 -11.37
C GLY A 217 -25.73 8.64 -10.59
N LEU A 218 -25.46 7.74 -9.63
CA LEU A 218 -26.48 7.04 -8.83
C LEU A 218 -26.60 7.61 -7.40
N THR A 219 -26.39 8.92 -7.23
CA THR A 219 -26.35 9.59 -5.92
C THR A 219 -27.59 9.33 -5.06
N ASP A 220 -28.78 9.32 -5.66
CA ASP A 220 -30.05 9.06 -4.95
C ASP A 220 -30.08 7.68 -4.26
N GLN A 221 -29.35 6.70 -4.80
CA GLN A 221 -29.25 5.36 -4.23
C GLN A 221 -28.25 5.26 -3.07
N THR A 222 -27.50 6.34 -2.79
CA THR A 222 -26.46 6.37 -1.76
C THR A 222 -26.79 7.23 -0.55
N ALA A 223 -27.83 8.07 -0.61
CA ALA A 223 -28.16 9.01 0.47
C ALA A 223 -28.38 8.31 1.82
N GLU A 224 -29.12 7.20 1.85
CA GLU A 224 -29.33 6.41 3.06
C GLU A 224 -28.02 5.79 3.57
N LEU A 225 -27.15 5.33 2.66
CA LEU A 225 -25.86 4.74 3.02
C LEU A 225 -24.92 5.77 3.66
N VAL A 226 -24.90 7.00 3.14
CA VAL A 226 -24.16 8.11 3.74
C VAL A 226 -24.63 8.34 5.17
N ALA A 227 -25.95 8.42 5.40
CA ALA A 227 -26.52 8.59 6.73
C ALA A 227 -26.17 7.42 7.68
N THR A 228 -26.13 6.18 7.19
CA THR A 228 -25.72 5.02 7.99
C THR A 228 -24.24 5.10 8.38
N VAL A 229 -23.35 5.52 7.48
CA VAL A 229 -21.92 5.74 7.79
C VAL A 229 -21.75 6.84 8.84
N GLU A 230 -22.44 7.97 8.69
CA GLU A 230 -22.38 9.07 9.65
C GLU A 230 -22.88 8.66 11.04
N ARG A 231 -23.96 7.85 11.10
CA ARG A 231 -24.46 7.28 12.34
C ARG A 231 -23.45 6.36 13.00
N ALA A 232 -22.83 5.45 12.22
CA ALA A 232 -21.82 4.53 12.73
C ALA A 232 -20.65 5.30 13.38
N GLU A 233 -20.13 6.32 12.72
CA GLU A 233 -19.05 7.14 13.26
C GLU A 233 -19.45 7.91 14.52
N ALA A 234 -20.67 8.45 14.57
CA ALA A 234 -21.16 9.14 15.76
C ALA A 234 -21.27 8.20 16.96
N GLU A 235 -21.77 6.97 16.76
CA GLU A 235 -21.87 5.95 17.81
C GLU A 235 -20.49 5.50 18.31
N LEU A 236 -19.54 5.25 17.40
CA LEU A 236 -18.16 4.90 17.74
C LEU A 236 -17.48 6.02 18.54
N ARG A 237 -17.68 7.28 18.17
CA ARG A 237 -17.17 8.44 18.93
C ARG A 237 -17.76 8.55 20.33
N LEU A 238 -18.98 8.05 20.53
CA LEU A 238 -19.64 7.99 21.84
C LEU A 238 -19.28 6.72 22.65
N GLY A 239 -18.37 5.88 22.15
CA GLY A 239 -17.98 4.63 22.80
C GLY A 239 -19.00 3.49 22.66
N LYS A 240 -20.02 3.65 21.81
CA LYS A 240 -21.05 2.64 21.52
C LYS A 240 -20.56 1.66 20.46
N LEU A 241 -19.66 0.78 20.87
CA LEU A 241 -18.94 -0.11 19.95
C LEU A 241 -19.87 -1.03 19.18
N GLU A 242 -20.84 -1.67 19.83
CA GLU A 242 -21.70 -2.67 19.18
C GLU A 242 -22.63 -2.05 18.14
N GLU A 243 -23.26 -0.93 18.46
CA GLU A 243 -24.14 -0.19 17.55
C GLU A 243 -23.33 0.40 16.38
N GLY A 244 -22.21 1.05 16.69
CA GLY A 244 -21.34 1.65 15.69
C GLY A 244 -20.79 0.61 14.71
N LEU A 245 -20.33 -0.54 15.20
CA LEU A 245 -19.87 -1.66 14.36
C LEU A 245 -21.00 -2.21 13.48
N ARG A 246 -22.20 -2.39 14.04
CA ARG A 246 -23.36 -2.89 13.29
C ARG A 246 -23.68 -1.98 12.11
N ASN A 247 -23.77 -0.67 12.35
CA ASN A 247 -24.04 0.31 11.30
C ASN A 247 -22.88 0.39 10.27
N ALA A 248 -21.62 0.31 10.71
CA ALA A 248 -20.47 0.30 9.81
C ALA A 248 -20.49 -0.90 8.84
N VAL A 249 -20.76 -2.10 9.37
CA VAL A 249 -20.86 -3.32 8.56
C VAL A 249 -22.04 -3.26 7.62
N GLU A 250 -23.22 -2.82 8.10
CA GLU A 250 -24.40 -2.64 7.26
C GLU A 250 -24.12 -1.71 6.08
N ALA A 251 -23.52 -0.54 6.34
CA ALA A 251 -23.17 0.42 5.31
C ALA A 251 -22.25 -0.20 4.25
N HIS A 252 -21.20 -0.90 4.68
CA HIS A 252 -20.26 -1.55 3.79
C HIS A 252 -20.88 -2.66 2.93
N GLU A 253 -21.67 -3.55 3.52
CA GLU A 253 -22.29 -4.65 2.79
C GLU A 253 -23.31 -4.15 1.77
N ARG A 254 -24.15 -3.18 2.16
CA ARG A 254 -25.14 -2.59 1.26
C ARG A 254 -24.47 -1.78 0.15
N SER A 255 -23.44 -0.97 0.44
CA SER A 255 -22.71 -0.21 -0.58
C SER A 255 -21.96 -1.13 -1.56
N MET A 256 -21.35 -2.22 -1.06
CA MET A 256 -20.70 -3.21 -1.91
C MET A 256 -21.69 -3.94 -2.82
N SER A 257 -22.85 -4.36 -2.27
CA SER A 257 -23.91 -4.99 -3.06
C SER A 257 -24.40 -4.06 -4.17
N LEU A 258 -24.65 -2.79 -3.83
CA LEU A 258 -25.06 -1.78 -4.79
C LEU A 258 -24.00 -1.54 -5.88
N PHE A 259 -22.72 -1.41 -5.49
CA PHE A 259 -21.62 -1.27 -6.42
C PHE A 259 -21.51 -2.47 -7.38
N ASN A 260 -21.65 -3.70 -6.89
CA ASN A 260 -21.59 -4.90 -7.75
C ASN A 260 -22.71 -4.93 -8.80
N LYS A 261 -23.93 -4.54 -8.42
CA LYS A 261 -25.08 -4.48 -9.34
C LYS A 261 -24.84 -3.55 -10.53
N MET A 262 -24.03 -2.50 -10.38
CA MET A 262 -23.68 -1.60 -11.48
C MET A 262 -22.99 -2.37 -12.62
N PHE A 263 -22.05 -3.25 -12.31
CA PHE A 263 -21.26 -4.01 -13.28
C PHE A 263 -22.01 -5.22 -13.86
N GLU A 264 -22.92 -5.82 -13.10
CA GLU A 264 -23.78 -6.91 -13.59
C GLU A 264 -24.83 -6.40 -14.60
N SER A 265 -25.20 -5.13 -14.50
CA SER A 265 -26.19 -4.49 -15.40
C SER A 265 -25.65 -4.07 -16.78
N GLY A 266 -24.37 -4.37 -17.09
CA GLY A 266 -23.78 -4.09 -18.40
C GLY A 266 -23.61 -2.60 -18.73
N ARG A 267 -23.42 -1.75 -17.71
CA ARG A 267 -23.03 -0.34 -17.87
C ARG A 267 -21.57 -0.15 -17.54
#